data_AF-K8EBB3-F1
#
_entry.id   AF-K8EBB3-F1
#
_cell.length_a   1.000
_cell.length_b   1.000
_cell.length_c   1.000
_cell.angle_alpha   90.00
_cell.angle_beta   90.00
_cell.angle_gamma   90.00
#
_symmetry.space_group_name_H-M   'P 1'
#
loop_
_entity.id
_entity.type
_entity.pdbx_description
1 polymer ?
#
loop_
_entity_poly.entity_id
_entity_poly.type
_entity_poly.pdbx_seq_one_letter_code
_entity_poly.pdbx_strand_id
1 'polypeptide(L)'
;MSFWDSVTTGAQNAAETTKLVSIRTKLQAEVMYFEQQIKQIMQNFGVECFPHMEQSNSGLVQQAFLNAQRGIEEYRAKIEEKNREINELNQQIDNVGR
;
A
#
# COMPACT_ATOMS: atom_id res chain seq x y z
N MET A 1 10.13 -38.28 -17.70
CA MET A 1 9.18 -37.22 -18.10
C MET A 1 9.19 -37.10 -19.60
N SER A 2 8.01 -37.08 -20.22
CA SER A 2 7.88 -36.76 -21.64
C SER A 2 8.22 -35.29 -21.89
N PHE A 3 8.71 -34.97 -23.09
CA PHE A 3 8.87 -33.59 -23.55
C PHE A 3 7.58 -32.78 -23.36
N TRP A 4 6.42 -33.40 -23.65
CA TRP A 4 5.11 -32.77 -23.48
C TRP A 4 4.76 -32.49 -22.03
N ASP A 5 5.13 -33.38 -21.10
CA ASP A 5 4.89 -33.17 -19.66
C ASP A 5 5.66 -31.94 -19.16
N SER A 6 6.91 -31.76 -19.60
CA SER A 6 7.74 -30.61 -19.26
C SER A 6 7.17 -29.30 -19.80
N VAL A 7 6.64 -29.30 -21.03
CA VAL A 7 6.00 -28.13 -21.65
C VAL A 7 4.73 -27.76 -20.89
N THR A 8 3.89 -28.74 -20.53
CA THR A 8 2.66 -28.48 -19.75
C THR A 8 2.97 -27.94 -18.36
N THR A 9 3.97 -28.48 -17.66
CA THR A 9 4.38 -27.98 -16.34
C THR A 9 4.94 -26.55 -16.43
N GLY A 10 5.75 -26.26 -17.46
CA GLY A 10 6.26 -24.90 -17.69
C GLY A 10 5.14 -23.89 -17.94
N ALA A 11 4.15 -24.27 -18.75
CA ALA A 11 2.99 -23.41 -19.02
C ALA A 11 2.12 -23.16 -17.77
N GLN A 12 1.92 -24.18 -16.93
CA GLN A 12 1.19 -24.06 -15.67
C GLN A 12 1.89 -23.14 -14.68
N ASN A 13 3.20 -23.33 -14.47
CA ASN A 13 4.01 -22.46 -13.62
C ASN A 13 3.98 -21.01 -14.10
N ALA A 14 4.14 -20.77 -15.40
CA ALA A 14 4.08 -19.42 -15.97
C ALA A 14 2.71 -18.75 -15.77
N ALA A 15 1.61 -19.50 -15.90
CA ALA A 15 0.27 -18.99 -15.65
C ALA A 15 0.05 -18.62 -14.18
N GLU A 16 0.53 -19.47 -13.26
CA GLU A 16 0.45 -19.24 -11.81
C GLU A 16 1.29 -18.03 -11.40
N THR A 17 2.54 -17.93 -11.85
CA THR A 17 3.40 -16.76 -11.60
C THR A 17 2.74 -15.48 -12.11
N THR A 18 2.16 -15.50 -13.33
CA THR A 18 1.48 -14.33 -13.91
C THR A 18 0.31 -13.88 -13.04
N LYS A 19 -0.49 -14.83 -12.55
CA LYS A 19 -1.60 -14.54 -11.64
C LYS A 19 -1.09 -13.89 -10.34
N LEU A 20 -0.08 -14.47 -9.70
CA LEU A 20 0.48 -13.93 -8.45
C LEU A 20 1.10 -12.53 -8.65
N VAL A 21 1.81 -12.31 -9.75
CA VAL A 21 2.37 -10.99 -10.09
C VAL A 21 1.27 -9.94 -10.28
N SER A 22 0.17 -10.30 -10.93
CA SER A 22 -0.96 -9.37 -11.11
C SER A 22 -1.58 -8.94 -9.78
N ILE A 23 -1.72 -9.87 -8.83
CA ILE A 23 -2.22 -9.58 -7.47
C ILE A 23 -1.23 -8.66 -6.74
N ARG A 24 0.07 -8.96 -6.81
CA ARG A 24 1.11 -8.09 -6.24
C ARG A 24 1.05 -6.66 -6.79
N THR A 25 0.91 -6.50 -8.10
CA THR A 25 0.79 -5.19 -8.73
C THR A 25 -0.44 -4.42 -8.24
N LYS A 26 -1.57 -5.11 -8.04
CA LYS A 26 -2.77 -4.50 -7.45
C LYS A 26 -2.48 -3.98 -6.03
N LEU A 27 -1.86 -4.79 -5.18
CA LEU A 27 -1.53 -4.39 -3.82
C LEU A 27 -0.53 -3.22 -3.78
N GLN A 28 0.45 -3.20 -4.69
CA GLN A 28 1.38 -2.07 -4.83
C GLN A 28 0.64 -0.78 -5.22
N ALA A 29 -0.34 -0.86 -6.13
CA ALA A 29 -1.16 0.30 -6.48
C ALA A 29 -2.00 0.79 -5.29
N GLU A 30 -2.53 -0.12 -4.45
CA GLU A 30 -3.23 0.24 -3.22
C GLU A 30 -2.29 0.94 -2.22
N VAL A 31 -1.06 0.45 -2.05
CA VAL A 31 -0.03 1.12 -1.22
C VAL A 31 0.23 2.55 -1.72
N MET A 32 0.47 2.72 -3.02
CA MET A 32 0.71 4.04 -3.61
C MET A 32 -0.47 4.99 -3.41
N TYR A 33 -1.70 4.47 -3.51
CA TYR A 33 -2.90 5.25 -3.24
C TYR A 33 -2.93 5.73 -1.78
N PHE A 34 -2.65 4.86 -0.81
CA PHE A 34 -2.62 5.26 0.61
C PHE A 34 -1.50 6.25 0.92
N GLU A 35 -0.32 6.11 0.30
CA GLU A 35 0.75 7.10 0.41
C GLU A 35 0.32 8.47 -0.13
N GLN A 36 -0.44 8.49 -1.23
CA GLN A 36 -1.01 9.72 -1.77
C GLN A 36 -2.03 10.34 -0.81
N GLN A 37 -2.88 9.54 -0.15
CA GLN A 37 -3.82 10.04 0.86
C GLN A 37 -3.09 10.66 2.06
N ILE A 38 -2.00 10.06 2.53
CA ILE A 38 -1.16 10.64 3.59
C ILE A 38 -0.61 12.01 3.16
N LYS A 39 -0.06 12.11 1.94
CA LYS A 39 0.43 13.38 1.40
C LYS A 39 -0.67 14.43 1.34
N GLN A 40 -1.87 14.05 0.91
CA GLN A 40 -3.02 14.96 0.85
C GLN A 40 -3.42 15.46 2.25
N ILE A 41 -3.46 14.59 3.26
CA ILE A 41 -3.74 14.98 4.65
C ILE A 41 -2.71 16.00 5.14
N MET A 42 -1.42 15.75 4.89
CA MET A 42 -0.36 16.67 5.31
C MET A 42 -0.48 18.05 4.64
N GLN A 43 -0.85 18.08 3.35
CA GLN A 43 -1.06 19.33 2.63
C GLN A 43 -2.29 20.08 3.17
N ASN A 44 -3.41 19.38 3.33
CA ASN A 44 -4.65 19.97 3.85
C ASN A 44 -4.46 20.49 5.27
N PHE A 45 -3.71 19.77 6.12
CA PHE A 45 -3.37 20.24 7.46
C PHE A 45 -2.67 21.60 7.42
N GLY A 46 -1.69 21.79 6.53
CA GLY A 46 -1.01 23.09 6.40
C GLY A 46 -1.97 24.23 6.01
N VAL A 47 -2.90 23.96 5.10
CA VAL A 47 -3.92 24.92 4.65
C VAL A 47 -4.90 25.27 5.77
N GLU A 48 -5.35 24.28 6.55
CA GLU A 48 -6.30 24.47 7.64
C GLU A 48 -5.65 25.11 8.88
N CYS A 49 -4.41 24.73 9.19
CA CYS A 49 -3.70 25.17 10.38
C CYS A 49 -3.26 26.64 10.28
N PHE A 50 -2.87 27.11 9.09
CA PHE A 50 -2.34 28.46 8.91
C PHE A 50 -3.30 29.58 9.37
N PRO A 51 -4.60 29.60 8.98
CA PRO A 51 -5.56 30.59 9.50
C PRO A 51 -5.75 30.50 11.02
N HIS A 52 -5.73 29.29 11.60
CA HIS A 52 -5.87 29.10 13.05
C HIS A 52 -4.64 29.61 13.80
N MET A 53 -3.44 29.47 13.23
CA MET A 53 -2.21 30.03 13.78
C MET A 53 -2.21 31.56 13.72
N GLU A 54 -2.65 32.18 12.61
CA GLU A 54 -2.76 33.64 12.50
C GLU A 54 -3.69 34.22 13.58
N GLN A 55 -4.75 33.50 13.92
CA GLN A 55 -5.71 33.90 14.96
C GLN A 55 -5.23 33.55 16.38
N SER A 56 -4.02 33.02 16.54
CA SER A 56 -3.48 32.51 17.82
C SER A 56 -4.41 31.49 18.51
N ASN A 57 -5.20 30.77 17.72
CA ASN A 57 -6.17 29.79 18.22
C ASN A 57 -5.52 28.42 18.36
N SER A 58 -4.72 28.27 19.42
CA SER A 58 -3.97 27.05 19.73
C SER A 58 -4.86 25.81 19.88
N GLY A 59 -6.10 25.96 20.35
CA GLY A 59 -7.05 24.86 20.48
C GLY A 59 -7.43 24.25 19.12
N LEU A 60 -7.72 25.08 18.12
CA LEU A 60 -8.05 24.59 16.77
C LEU A 60 -6.82 24.03 16.05
N VAL A 61 -5.64 24.62 16.25
CA VAL A 61 -4.37 24.06 15.73
C VAL A 61 -4.11 22.66 16.29
N GLN A 62 -4.29 22.47 17.60
CA GLN A 62 -4.10 21.17 18.24
C GLN A 62 -5.13 20.15 17.75
N GLN A 63 -6.38 20.57 17.57
CA GLN A 63 -7.42 19.71 17.03
C GLN A 63 -7.14 19.28 15.58
N ALA A 64 -6.71 20.21 14.72
CA ALA A 64 -6.31 19.92 13.34
C ALA A 64 -5.14 18.92 13.30
N PHE A 65 -4.16 19.08 14.19
CA PHE A 65 -3.03 18.18 14.30
C PHE A 65 -3.45 16.76 14.69
N LEU A 66 -4.29 16.61 15.73
CA LEU A 66 -4.77 15.30 16.18
C LEU A 66 -5.60 14.58 15.10
N ASN A 67 -6.41 15.33 14.36
CA ASN A 67 -7.18 14.78 13.24
C ASN A 67 -6.27 14.29 12.11
N ALA A 68 -5.28 15.11 11.71
CA ALA A 68 -4.32 14.74 10.68
C ALA A 68 -3.47 13.54 11.12
N GLN A 69 -3.00 13.52 12.37
CA GLN A 69 -2.22 12.41 12.91
C GLN A 69 -3.00 11.10 12.87
N ARG A 70 -4.26 11.09 13.32
CA ARG A 70 -5.12 9.90 13.28
C ARG A 70 -5.30 9.38 11.86
N GLY A 71 -5.62 10.26 10.91
CA GLY A 71 -5.79 9.87 9.50
C GLY A 71 -4.50 9.28 8.90
N ILE A 72 -3.34 9.86 9.23
CA ILE A 72 -2.05 9.33 8.79
C ILE A 72 -1.76 7.96 9.40
N GLU A 73 -2.01 7.77 10.69
CA GLU A 73 -1.82 6.49 11.38
C GLU A 73 -2.70 5.39 10.80
N GLU A 74 -3.96 5.68 10.48
CA GLU A 74 -4.88 4.73 9.82
C GLU A 74 -4.35 4.28 8.45
N TYR A 75 -3.87 5.21 7.62
CA TYR A 75 -3.29 4.86 6.32
C TYR A 75 -1.95 4.14 6.43
N ARG A 76 -1.12 4.48 7.43
CA ARG A 76 0.13 3.75 7.70
C ARG A 76 -0.13 2.29 8.10
N ALA A 77 -1.13 2.05 8.94
CA ALA A 77 -1.53 0.68 9.30
C ALA A 77 -1.98 -0.13 8.08
N LYS A 78 -2.76 0.48 7.19
CA LYS A 78 -3.18 -0.15 5.91
C LYS A 78 -1.98 -0.44 5.00
N ILE A 79 -1.01 0.47 4.90
CA ILE A 79 0.22 0.26 4.13
C ILE A 79 1.01 -0.92 4.71
N GLU A 80 1.14 -1.01 6.03
CA GLU A 80 1.85 -2.11 6.69
C GLU A 80 1.17 -3.46 6.44
N GLU A 81 -0.16 -3.53 6.53
CA GLU A 81 -0.93 -4.72 6.16
C GLU A 81 -0.67 -5.13 4.70
N LYS A 82 -0.80 -4.20 3.75
CA LYS A 82 -0.61 -4.50 2.32
C LYS A 82 0.83 -4.89 1.99
N ASN A 83 1.82 -4.31 2.67
CA ASN A 83 3.22 -4.70 2.50
C ASN A 83 3.50 -6.11 3.05
N ARG A 84 2.81 -6.54 4.11
CA ARG A 84 2.88 -7.94 4.58
C ARG A 84 2.32 -8.90 3.52
N GLU A 85 1.14 -8.60 2.97
CA GLU A 85 0.54 -9.40 1.89
C GLU A 85 1.46 -9.47 0.65
N ILE A 86 2.10 -8.36 0.26
CA ILE A 86 3.08 -8.33 -0.83
C ILE A 86 4.27 -9.24 -0.55
N ASN A 87 4.79 -9.23 0.69
CA ASN A 87 5.91 -10.07 1.07
C ASN A 87 5.57 -11.56 1.02
N GLU A 88 4.37 -11.94 1.48
CA GLU A 88 3.86 -13.30 1.36
C GLU A 88 3.71 -13.74 -0.10
N LEU A 89 3.18 -12.86 -0.96
CA LEU A 89 3.07 -13.13 -2.40
C LEU A 89 4.42 -13.26 -3.08
N ASN A 90 5.42 -12.46 -2.69
CA ASN A 90 6.78 -12.61 -3.23
C ASN A 90 7.36 -13.99 -2.88
N GLN A 91 7.16 -14.47 -1.65
CA GLN A 91 7.56 -15.83 -1.26
C GLN A 91 6.83 -16.90 -2.07
N GLN A 92 5.53 -16.73 -2.33
CA GLN A 92 4.77 -17.67 -3.18
C GLN A 92 5.31 -17.68 -4.62
N ILE A 93 5.57 -16.52 -5.21
CA ILE A 93 6.14 -16.38 -6.56
C ILE A 93 7.50 -17.09 -6.65
N ASP A 94 8.38 -16.89 -5.67
CA ASP A 94 9.71 -17.49 -5.63
C ASP A 94 9.68 -19.02 -5.47
N ASN A 95 8.56 -19.57 -5.00
CA ASN A 95 8.36 -21.00 -4.80
C ASN A 95 7.62 -21.67 -5.98
N VAL A 96 7.10 -20.92 -6.96
CA VAL A 96 6.46 -21.52 -8.15
C VAL A 96 7.49 -22.32 -8.94
N GLY A 97 7.25 -23.62 -9.10
CA GLY A 97 8.09 -24.51 -9.89
C GLY A 97 9.42 -24.93 -9.24
N ARG A 98 9.62 -24.63 -7.96
CA ARG A 98 10.63 -25.29 -7.11
C ARG A 98 10.09 -26.63 -6.60
#